data_AF-A0A510JG85-F1
#
_entry.id   AF-A0A510JG85-F1
#
_cell.length_a   1.000
_cell.length_b   1.000
_cell.length_c   1.000
_cell.angle_alpha   90.00
_cell.angle_beta   90.00
_cell.angle_gamma   90.00
#
_symmetry.space_group_name_H-M   'P 1'
#
loop_
_entity.id
_entity.type
_entity.pdbx_description
1 polymer ?
#
loop_
_entity_poly.entity_id
_entity_poly.type
_entity_poly.pdbx_seq_one_letter_code
_entity_poly.pdbx_strand_id
1 'polypeptide(L)'
;MDKSRKFDIVIGILFGIMTIILIYLFFSNNIFFMWAFQRHRNILSWYIRPLFIIPIIWSAYKKRFSGISISIFGLFTSMFWFPKPNITNPEIVKFLNFEANYLKSGWTMDKIVLLFTVIIFFVFIIVSTWTKNWKLLLLILIATAILKIFNSYLLTGKSALSMLKPAVAGLIVCVIAVFVLKKKN
;
A
#
# COMPACT_ATOMS: atom_id res chain seq x y z
N MET A 1 -14.35 25.58 -14.69
CA MET A 1 -13.69 24.80 -13.62
C MET A 1 -12.74 25.73 -12.87
N ASP A 2 -12.92 25.85 -11.55
CA ASP A 2 -12.07 26.69 -10.69
C ASP A 2 -10.57 26.35 -10.87
N LYS A 3 -9.71 27.37 -10.80
CA LYS A 3 -8.25 27.26 -10.94
C LYS A 3 -7.69 26.21 -9.98
N SER A 4 -8.18 26.18 -8.73
CA SER A 4 -7.81 25.18 -7.72
C SER A 4 -8.10 23.74 -8.17
N ARG A 5 -9.29 23.51 -8.76
CA ARG A 5 -9.69 22.20 -9.26
C ARG A 5 -8.90 21.78 -10.50
N LYS A 6 -8.51 22.72 -11.37
CA LYS A 6 -7.59 22.44 -12.49
C LYS A 6 -6.23 21.96 -11.97
N PHE A 7 -5.65 22.66 -10.99
CA PHE A 7 -4.39 22.24 -10.38
C PHE A 7 -4.49 20.86 -9.71
N ASP A 8 -5.57 20.59 -8.97
CA ASP A 8 -5.80 19.27 -8.36
C ASP A 8 -5.77 18.13 -9.39
N ILE A 9 -6.44 18.32 -10.54
CA ILE A 9 -6.48 17.31 -11.59
C ILE A 9 -5.11 17.14 -12.25
N VAL A 10 -4.44 18.24 -12.62
CA VAL A 10 -3.12 18.17 -13.28
C VAL A 10 -2.09 17.47 -12.38
N ILE A 11 -2.03 17.84 -11.10
CA ILE A 11 -1.12 17.19 -10.14
C ILE A 11 -1.51 15.72 -9.96
N GLY A 12 -2.79 15.40 -9.87
CA GLY A 12 -3.25 14.02 -9.74
C GLY A 12 -2.90 13.15 -10.95
N ILE A 13 -3.02 13.69 -12.17
CA ILE A 13 -2.61 13.00 -13.41
C ILE A 13 -1.10 12.79 -13.42
N LEU A 14 -0.32 13.82 -13.09
CA LEU A 14 1.15 13.73 -13.03
C LEU A 14 1.62 12.59 -12.12
N PHE A 15 1.12 12.53 -10.89
CA PHE A 15 1.48 11.47 -9.94
C PHE A 15 0.92 10.10 -10.33
N GLY A 16 -0.24 10.06 -11.00
CA GLY A 16 -0.76 8.84 -11.62
C GLY A 16 0.19 8.28 -12.68
N ILE A 17 0.64 9.12 -13.61
CA ILE A 17 1.61 8.75 -14.65
C ILE A 17 2.93 8.30 -14.03
N MET A 18 3.46 9.05 -13.05
CA MET A 18 4.68 8.68 -12.34
C MET A 18 4.55 7.32 -11.63
N THR A 19 3.38 6.99 -11.10
CA THR A 19 3.11 5.67 -10.50
C THR A 19 3.17 4.57 -11.54
N ILE A 20 2.57 4.78 -12.73
CA ILE A 20 2.61 3.81 -13.83
C ILE A 20 4.05 3.59 -14.30
N ILE A 21 4.80 4.68 -14.51
CA ILE A 21 6.22 4.62 -14.90
C ILE A 21 7.04 3.88 -13.86
N LEU A 22 6.82 4.15 -12.57
CA LEU A 22 7.51 3.48 -11.47
C LEU A 22 7.23 1.97 -11.46
N ILE A 23 5.96 1.56 -11.62
CA ILE A 23 5.58 0.15 -11.68
C ILE A 23 6.21 -0.52 -12.90
N TYR A 24 6.16 0.12 -14.06
CA TYR A 24 6.79 -0.38 -15.28
C TYR A 24 8.30 -0.57 -15.10
N LEU A 25 8.99 0.45 -14.56
CA LEU A 25 10.43 0.38 -14.27
C LEU A 25 10.76 -0.73 -13.27
N PHE A 26 9.93 -0.89 -12.24
CA PHE A 26 10.09 -1.91 -11.21
C PHE A 26 10.06 -3.32 -11.78
N PHE A 27 9.14 -3.62 -12.71
CA PHE A 27 9.04 -4.94 -13.31
C PHE A 27 9.95 -5.15 -14.53
N SER A 28 10.36 -4.08 -15.22
CA SER A 28 11.16 -4.19 -16.46
C SER A 28 12.67 -4.10 -16.22
N ASN A 29 13.12 -3.49 -15.12
CA ASN A 29 14.55 -3.31 -14.83
C ASN A 29 14.99 -4.14 -13.62
N ASN A 30 15.73 -5.22 -13.88
CA ASN A 30 16.21 -6.13 -12.85
C ASN A 30 17.14 -5.45 -11.82
N ILE A 31 17.96 -4.49 -12.25
CA ILE A 31 18.87 -3.76 -11.35
C ILE A 31 18.05 -2.93 -10.36
N PHE A 32 17.06 -2.18 -10.87
CA PHE A 32 16.18 -1.37 -10.04
C PHE A 32 15.33 -2.24 -9.10
N PHE A 33 14.75 -3.35 -9.59
CA PHE A 33 14.01 -4.31 -8.77
C PHE A 33 14.86 -4.81 -7.60
N MET A 34 16.08 -5.31 -7.87
CA MET A 34 16.96 -5.86 -6.84
C MET A 34 17.41 -4.79 -5.85
N TRP A 35 17.72 -3.58 -6.33
CA TRP A 35 18.09 -2.43 -5.49
C TRP A 35 16.95 -2.03 -4.54
N ALA A 36 15.71 -2.02 -5.02
CA ALA A 36 14.53 -1.72 -4.24
C ALA A 36 14.24 -2.82 -3.21
N PHE A 37 14.31 -4.10 -3.61
CA PHE A 37 14.11 -5.23 -2.71
C PHE A 37 15.15 -5.32 -1.59
N GLN A 38 16.41 -4.96 -1.85
CA GLN A 38 17.43 -4.90 -0.81
C GLN A 38 17.10 -3.88 0.29
N ARG A 39 16.50 -2.74 -0.09
CA ARG A 39 16.01 -1.72 0.85
C ARG A 39 14.71 -2.11 1.51
N HIS A 40 13.85 -2.86 0.81
CA HIS A 40 12.60 -3.37 1.37
C HIS A 40 12.80 -4.33 2.55
N ARG A 41 14.01 -4.89 2.71
CA ARG A 41 14.41 -5.64 3.91
C ARG A 41 14.38 -4.80 5.18
N ASN A 42 14.40 -3.47 5.07
CA ASN A 42 14.22 -2.59 6.20
C ASN A 42 12.75 -2.58 6.63
N ILE A 43 12.47 -3.09 7.84
CA ILE A 43 11.12 -3.22 8.39
C ILE A 43 10.39 -1.88 8.50
N LEU A 44 11.09 -0.75 8.59
CA LEU A 44 10.48 0.58 8.60
C LEU A 44 9.65 0.84 7.34
N SER A 45 10.08 0.30 6.19
CA SER A 45 9.30 0.35 4.95
C SER A 45 7.96 -0.38 5.07
N TRP A 46 7.82 -1.34 5.98
CA TRP A 46 6.58 -2.09 6.17
C TRP A 46 5.61 -1.33 7.08
N TYR A 47 6.14 -0.59 8.05
CA TYR A 47 5.35 0.27 8.94
C TYR A 47 4.81 1.52 8.24
N ILE A 48 5.60 2.14 7.35
CA ILE A 48 5.17 3.35 6.65
C ILE A 48 4.08 3.08 5.61
N ARG A 49 4.08 1.90 4.97
CA ARG A 49 3.14 1.55 3.89
C ARG A 49 1.66 1.67 4.29
N PRO A 50 1.19 1.05 5.39
CA PRO A 50 -0.18 1.23 5.87
C PRO A 50 -0.53 2.68 6.20
N LEU A 51 0.44 3.52 6.60
CA LEU A 51 0.17 4.91 6.97
C LEU A 51 -0.28 5.76 5.77
N PHE A 52 0.04 5.37 4.53
CA PHE A 52 -0.47 6.05 3.33
C PHE A 52 -1.98 5.87 3.11
N ILE A 53 -2.62 4.93 3.80
CA ILE A 53 -4.09 4.81 3.78
C ILE A 53 -4.74 6.06 4.42
N ILE A 54 -4.09 6.68 5.41
CA ILE A 54 -4.60 7.88 6.10
C ILE A 54 -4.73 9.08 5.15
N PRO A 55 -3.69 9.53 4.43
CA PRO A 55 -3.83 10.63 3.49
C PRO A 55 -4.70 10.26 2.28
N ILE A 56 -4.83 8.98 1.90
CA ILE A 56 -5.82 8.53 0.91
C ILE A 56 -7.24 8.78 1.43
N ILE A 57 -7.58 8.31 2.64
CA ILE A 57 -8.89 8.53 3.26
C ILE A 57 -9.15 10.03 3.43
N TRP A 58 -8.20 10.80 3.93
CA TRP A 58 -8.37 12.25 4.10
C TRP A 58 -8.62 12.96 2.76
N SER A 59 -7.85 12.62 1.72
CA SER A 59 -7.99 13.22 0.39
C SER A 59 -9.29 12.79 -0.29
N ALA A 60 -9.69 11.53 -0.13
CA ALA A 60 -10.99 11.03 -0.55
C ALA A 60 -12.12 11.80 0.15
N TYR A 61 -12.08 11.96 1.47
CA TYR A 61 -13.06 12.75 2.22
C TYR A 61 -13.20 14.18 1.70
N LYS A 62 -12.07 14.81 1.32
CA LYS A 62 -12.04 16.16 0.71
C LYS A 62 -12.27 16.19 -0.80
N LYS A 63 -12.51 15.03 -1.44
CA LYS A 63 -12.65 14.86 -2.90
C LYS A 63 -11.49 15.47 -3.71
N ARG A 64 -10.26 15.33 -3.21
CA ARG A 64 -9.02 15.82 -3.87
C ARG A 64 -8.32 14.68 -4.59
N PHE A 65 -8.27 14.75 -5.91
CA PHE A 65 -7.64 13.72 -6.73
C PHE A 65 -6.12 13.74 -6.57
N SER A 66 -5.50 14.92 -6.50
CA SER A 66 -4.06 15.07 -6.29
C SER A 66 -3.57 14.34 -5.04
N GLY A 67 -4.27 14.54 -3.91
CA GLY A 67 -3.90 13.93 -2.64
C GLY A 67 -4.00 12.41 -2.65
N ILE A 68 -4.98 11.83 -3.36
CA ILE A 68 -5.08 10.38 -3.56
C ILE A 68 -3.88 9.88 -4.39
N SER A 69 -3.63 10.48 -5.56
CA SER A 69 -2.55 10.05 -6.45
C SER A 69 -1.16 10.18 -5.80
N ILE A 70 -0.89 11.29 -5.09
CA ILE A 70 0.36 11.49 -4.36
C ILE A 70 0.55 10.41 -3.29
N SER A 71 -0.53 10.08 -2.56
CA SER A 71 -0.46 9.08 -1.51
C SER A 71 -0.23 7.66 -2.05
N ILE A 72 -0.84 7.31 -3.19
CA ILE A 72 -0.59 6.04 -3.88
C ILE A 72 0.86 5.98 -4.37
N PHE A 73 1.36 7.04 -4.99
CA PHE A 73 2.76 7.13 -5.40
C PHE A 73 3.72 6.99 -4.21
N GLY A 74 3.42 7.67 -3.10
CA GLY A 74 4.15 7.53 -1.84
C GLY A 74 4.14 6.09 -1.32
N LEU A 75 2.99 5.42 -1.36
CA LEU A 75 2.87 4.01 -0.96
C LEU A 75 3.79 3.09 -1.76
N PHE A 76 3.87 3.24 -3.09
CA PHE A 76 4.77 2.43 -3.92
C PHE A 76 6.24 2.76 -3.70
N THR A 77 6.59 4.05 -3.66
CA THR A 77 7.99 4.47 -3.49
C THR A 77 8.53 4.17 -2.09
N SER A 78 7.67 4.13 -1.08
CA SER A 78 8.06 3.88 0.33
C SER A 78 8.79 2.56 0.57
N MET A 79 8.67 1.62 -0.37
CA MET A 79 9.43 0.37 -0.39
C MET A 79 10.94 0.58 -0.28
N PHE A 80 11.46 1.68 -0.83
CA PHE A 80 12.90 1.95 -0.96
C PHE A 80 13.35 3.30 -0.38
N TRP A 81 12.55 3.92 0.49
CA TRP A 81 12.94 5.16 1.17
C TRP A 81 14.04 4.98 2.22
N PHE A 82 14.11 3.79 2.82
CA PHE A 82 15.07 3.48 3.88
C PHE A 82 16.31 2.78 3.32
N PRO A 83 17.49 2.98 3.93
CA PRO A 83 18.71 2.32 3.48
C PRO A 83 18.63 0.80 3.68
N LYS A 84 19.45 0.08 2.90
CA LYS A 84 19.68 -1.36 3.09
C LYS A 84 20.15 -1.58 4.53
N PRO A 85 19.47 -2.44 5.32
CA PRO A 85 19.85 -2.69 6.69
C PRO A 85 21.19 -3.44 6.79
N ASN A 86 21.99 -3.10 7.80
CA ASN A 86 23.28 -3.76 8.06
C ASN A 86 23.12 -5.15 8.68
N ILE A 87 22.04 -5.37 9.45
CA ILE A 87 21.69 -6.65 10.07
C ILE A 87 20.27 -6.99 9.64
N THR A 88 20.09 -8.14 8.99
CA THR A 88 18.76 -8.61 8.56
C THR A 88 18.37 -9.85 9.32
N ASN A 89 17.18 -9.83 9.93
CA ASN A 89 16.57 -11.02 10.50
C ASN A 89 16.41 -12.09 9.38
N PRO A 90 16.91 -13.33 9.57
CA PRO A 90 16.81 -14.39 8.57
C PRO A 90 15.39 -14.65 8.07
N GLU A 91 14.38 -14.51 8.94
CA GLU A 91 12.97 -14.69 8.58
C GLU A 91 12.49 -13.62 7.59
N ILE A 92 12.92 -12.37 7.75
CA ILE A 92 12.59 -11.28 6.82
C ILE A 92 13.24 -11.54 5.46
N VAL A 93 14.48 -12.05 5.43
CA VAL A 93 15.17 -12.39 4.18
C VAL A 93 14.46 -13.53 3.47
N LYS A 94 14.08 -14.58 4.21
CA LYS A 94 13.35 -15.73 3.67
C LYS A 94 12.00 -15.31 3.06
N PHE A 95 11.24 -14.51 3.80
CA PHE A 95 9.97 -13.95 3.32
C PHE A 95 10.14 -13.13 2.04
N LEU A 96 11.11 -12.21 2.01
CA LEU A 96 11.32 -11.32 0.86
C LEU A 96 11.91 -12.03 -0.35
N ASN A 97 12.71 -13.07 -0.16
CA ASN A 97 13.18 -13.89 -1.28
C ASN A 97 12.02 -14.67 -1.90
N PHE A 98 11.10 -15.20 -1.08
CA PHE A 98 9.86 -15.78 -1.59
C PHE A 98 9.03 -14.75 -2.36
N GLU A 99 8.80 -13.56 -1.80
CA GLU A 99 8.03 -12.49 -2.45
C GLU A 99 8.69 -12.05 -3.77
N ALA A 100 10.03 -11.90 -3.81
CA ALA A 100 10.76 -11.56 -5.01
C ALA A 100 10.61 -12.61 -6.12
N ASN A 101 10.75 -13.89 -5.75
CA ASN A 101 10.58 -15.01 -6.69
C ASN A 101 9.14 -15.10 -7.18
N TYR A 102 8.17 -14.90 -6.28
CA TYR A 102 6.76 -14.84 -6.61
C TYR A 102 6.49 -13.72 -7.61
N LEU A 103 7.00 -12.50 -7.39
CA LEU A 103 6.77 -11.39 -8.31
C LEU A 103 7.44 -11.58 -9.69
N LYS A 104 8.59 -12.26 -9.75
CA LYS A 104 9.31 -12.52 -11.01
C LYS A 104 8.86 -13.74 -11.79
N SER A 105 8.15 -14.68 -11.18
CA SER A 105 7.63 -15.84 -11.91
C SER A 105 6.57 -15.42 -12.93
N GLY A 106 6.17 -16.33 -13.83
CA GLY A 106 5.16 -16.05 -14.85
C GLY A 106 3.80 -15.62 -14.25
N TRP A 107 2.92 -15.08 -15.10
CA TRP A 107 1.56 -14.74 -14.68
C TRP A 107 0.75 -15.99 -14.39
N THR A 108 0.29 -16.11 -13.16
CA THR A 108 -0.56 -17.19 -12.66
C THR A 108 -1.91 -16.64 -12.23
N MET A 109 -2.93 -17.51 -12.14
CA MET A 109 -4.29 -17.07 -11.78
C MET A 109 -4.36 -16.41 -10.41
N ASP A 110 -3.59 -16.87 -9.44
CA ASP A 110 -3.51 -16.28 -8.10
C ASP A 110 -2.94 -14.85 -8.12
N LYS A 111 -1.98 -14.53 -9.00
CA LYS A 111 -1.46 -13.15 -9.17
C LYS A 111 -2.51 -12.22 -9.76
N ILE A 112 -3.29 -12.71 -10.72
CA ILE A 112 -4.36 -11.94 -11.33
C ILE A 112 -5.41 -11.61 -10.26
N VAL A 113 -5.82 -12.60 -9.47
CA VAL A 113 -6.76 -12.40 -8.35
C VAL A 113 -6.18 -11.43 -7.32
N LEU A 114 -4.89 -11.55 -6.98
CA LEU A 114 -4.22 -10.64 -6.04
C LEU A 114 -4.20 -9.19 -6.57
N LEU A 115 -3.89 -9.00 -7.85
CA LEU A 115 -3.89 -7.69 -8.51
C LEU A 115 -5.27 -7.03 -8.43
N PHE A 116 -6.32 -7.75 -8.83
CA PHE A 116 -7.69 -7.24 -8.75
C PHE A 116 -8.12 -6.97 -7.31
N THR A 117 -7.72 -7.81 -6.35
CA THR A 117 -7.99 -7.60 -4.93
C THR A 117 -7.41 -6.28 -4.43
N VAL A 118 -6.17 -5.96 -4.81
CA VAL A 118 -5.52 -4.69 -4.44
C VAL A 118 -6.25 -3.50 -5.07
N ILE A 119 -6.63 -3.58 -6.36
CA ILE A 119 -7.38 -2.52 -7.05
C ILE A 119 -8.73 -2.29 -6.36
N ILE A 120 -9.49 -3.35 -6.14
CA ILE A 120 -10.81 -3.32 -5.48
C ILE A 120 -10.69 -2.73 -4.07
N PHE A 121 -9.66 -3.10 -3.32
CA PHE A 121 -9.41 -2.54 -1.99
C PHE A 121 -9.29 -1.01 -2.00
N PHE A 122 -8.45 -0.45 -2.89
CA PHE A 122 -8.29 1.01 -2.98
C PHE A 122 -9.58 1.71 -3.46
N VAL A 123 -10.26 1.14 -4.45
CA VAL A 123 -11.55 1.66 -4.93
C VAL A 123 -12.56 1.70 -3.79
N PHE A 124 -12.70 0.61 -3.03
CA PHE A 124 -13.64 0.56 -1.92
C PHE A 124 -13.29 1.51 -0.78
N ILE A 125 -12.03 1.71 -0.44
CA ILE A 125 -11.63 2.75 0.53
C ILE A 125 -12.08 4.14 0.05
N ILE A 126 -11.80 4.48 -1.22
CA ILE A 126 -12.14 5.79 -1.77
C ILE A 126 -13.65 5.99 -1.80
N VAL A 127 -14.41 5.01 -2.33
CA VAL A 127 -15.87 5.08 -2.46
C VAL A 127 -16.58 5.08 -1.10
N SER A 128 -16.18 4.21 -0.17
CA SER A 128 -16.75 4.20 1.20
C SER A 128 -16.49 5.51 1.93
N THR A 129 -15.33 6.13 1.71
CA THR A 129 -15.02 7.45 2.28
C THR A 129 -15.81 8.57 1.61
N TRP A 130 -15.98 8.56 0.28
CA TRP A 130 -16.80 9.53 -0.44
C TRP A 130 -18.28 9.50 -0.05
N THR A 131 -18.81 8.30 0.15
CA THR A 131 -20.19 8.08 0.60
C THR A 131 -20.36 8.24 2.11
N LYS A 132 -19.26 8.52 2.84
CA LYS A 132 -19.22 8.64 4.30
C LYS A 132 -19.75 7.38 5.01
N ASN A 133 -19.65 6.22 4.37
CA ASN A 133 -20.03 4.94 4.95
C ASN A 133 -18.90 4.41 5.84
N TRP A 134 -18.81 4.96 7.04
CA TRP A 134 -17.75 4.65 8.01
C TRP A 134 -17.75 3.18 8.45
N LYS A 135 -18.93 2.53 8.50
CA LYS A 135 -19.05 1.11 8.85
C LYS A 135 -18.38 0.24 7.77
N LEU A 136 -18.70 0.52 6.50
CA LEU A 136 -18.08 -0.18 5.37
C LEU A 136 -16.57 0.07 5.33
N LEU A 137 -16.11 1.31 5.52
CA LEU A 137 -14.69 1.63 5.54
C LEU A 137 -13.93 0.84 6.62
N LEU A 138 -14.45 0.79 7.85
CA LEU A 138 -13.86 0.00 8.93
C LEU A 138 -13.83 -1.51 8.61
N LEU A 139 -14.92 -2.04 8.05
CA LEU A 139 -15.00 -3.43 7.62
C LEU A 139 -13.92 -3.76 6.59
N ILE A 140 -13.73 -2.91 5.58
CA ILE A 140 -12.72 -3.10 4.53
C ILE A 140 -11.31 -3.11 5.12
N LEU A 141 -11.00 -2.18 6.03
CA LEU A 141 -9.69 -2.09 6.66
C LEU A 141 -9.37 -3.35 7.48
N ILE A 142 -10.32 -3.81 8.30
CA ILE A 142 -10.17 -5.01 9.13
C ILE A 142 -10.05 -6.26 8.25
N ALA A 143 -10.97 -6.44 7.30
CA ALA A 143 -10.97 -7.59 6.39
C ALA A 143 -9.66 -7.69 5.61
N THR A 144 -9.14 -6.58 5.11
CA THR A 144 -7.89 -6.56 4.33
C THR A 144 -6.68 -6.87 5.20
N ALA A 145 -6.64 -6.36 6.44
CA ALA A 145 -5.57 -6.71 7.37
C ALA A 145 -5.56 -8.22 7.67
N ILE A 146 -6.74 -8.82 7.92
CA ILE A 146 -6.89 -10.27 8.14
C ILE A 146 -6.46 -11.06 6.90
N LEU A 147 -6.98 -10.72 5.72
CA LEU A 147 -6.63 -11.38 4.46
C LEU A 147 -5.12 -11.32 4.20
N LYS A 148 -4.49 -10.18 4.45
CA LYS A 148 -3.05 -10.01 4.26
C LYS A 148 -2.23 -10.88 5.22
N ILE A 149 -2.60 -10.93 6.50
CA ILE A 149 -1.92 -11.76 7.49
C ILE A 149 -2.11 -13.24 7.17
N PHE A 150 -3.34 -13.66 6.87
CA PHE A 150 -3.68 -15.05 6.56
C PHE A 150 -2.96 -15.55 5.31
N ASN A 151 -3.01 -14.79 4.22
CA ASN A 151 -2.31 -15.15 2.98
C ASN A 151 -0.79 -15.23 3.18
N SER A 152 -0.21 -14.28 3.94
CA SER A 152 1.22 -14.31 4.23
C SER A 152 1.60 -15.56 5.04
N TYR A 153 0.79 -15.93 6.03
CA TYR A 153 1.01 -17.11 6.86
C TYR A 153 0.90 -18.43 6.07
N LEU A 154 -0.10 -18.56 5.21
CA LEU A 154 -0.27 -19.74 4.35
C LEU A 154 0.92 -19.92 3.39
N LEU A 155 1.46 -18.84 2.85
CA LEU A 155 2.51 -18.89 1.83
C LEU A 155 3.91 -19.05 2.40
N THR A 156 4.18 -18.52 3.60
CA THR A 156 5.55 -18.40 4.12
C THR A 156 5.74 -18.89 5.57
N GLY A 157 4.68 -19.43 6.17
CA GLY A 157 4.69 -20.00 7.52
C GLY A 157 5.09 -18.99 8.60
N LYS A 158 5.96 -19.41 9.53
CA LYS A 158 6.39 -18.58 10.68
C LYS A 158 7.08 -17.27 10.27
N SER A 159 7.68 -17.20 9.08
CA SER A 159 8.34 -15.98 8.59
C SER A 159 7.35 -14.81 8.39
N ALA A 160 6.06 -15.11 8.16
CA ALA A 160 4.98 -14.14 8.05
C ALA A 160 4.71 -13.38 9.36
N LEU A 161 5.11 -13.91 10.52
CA LEU A 161 4.95 -13.22 11.80
C LEU A 161 5.72 -11.89 11.85
N SER A 162 6.75 -11.74 11.01
CA SER A 162 7.46 -10.47 10.84
C SER A 162 6.57 -9.35 10.27
N MET A 163 5.54 -9.69 9.48
CA MET A 163 4.56 -8.75 8.94
C MET A 163 3.41 -8.43 9.89
N LEU A 164 3.21 -9.22 10.95
CA LEU A 164 2.08 -9.06 11.85
C LEU A 164 2.13 -7.69 12.56
N LYS A 165 3.29 -7.34 13.12
CA LYS A 165 3.44 -6.07 13.87
C LYS A 165 3.17 -4.84 12.99
N PRO A 166 3.76 -4.71 11.77
CA PRO A 166 3.40 -3.63 10.86
C PRO A 166 1.92 -3.60 10.47
N ALA A 167 1.30 -4.76 10.20
CA ALA A 167 -0.09 -4.84 9.78
C ALA A 167 -1.05 -4.37 10.88
N VAL A 168 -0.85 -4.85 12.12
CA VAL A 168 -1.69 -4.48 13.27
C VAL A 168 -1.48 -3.01 13.63
N ALA A 169 -0.24 -2.54 13.68
CA ALA A 169 0.06 -1.13 13.96
C ALA A 169 -0.59 -0.22 12.91
N GLY A 170 -0.45 -0.56 11.62
CA GLY A 170 -1.09 0.16 10.53
C GLY A 170 -2.61 0.21 10.65
N LEU A 171 -3.25 -0.92 10.97
CA LEU A 171 -4.70 -1.01 11.17
C LEU A 171 -5.15 -0.10 12.31
N ILE A 172 -4.50 -0.15 13.47
CA ILE A 172 -4.83 0.68 14.64
C ILE A 172 -4.80 2.17 14.26
N VAL A 173 -3.72 2.63 13.61
CA VAL A 173 -3.59 4.03 13.22
C VAL A 173 -4.64 4.43 12.17
N CYS A 174 -4.93 3.57 11.19
CA CYS A 174 -5.98 3.83 10.21
C CYS A 174 -7.37 3.94 10.85
N VAL A 175 -7.69 3.05 11.80
CA VAL A 175 -8.96 3.07 12.54
C VAL A 175 -9.09 4.37 13.35
N ILE A 176 -8.03 4.79 14.05
CA ILE A 176 -8.00 6.08 14.76
C ILE A 176 -8.28 7.24 13.80
N ALA A 177 -7.62 7.26 12.63
CA ALA A 177 -7.84 8.31 11.63
C ALA A 177 -9.30 8.35 11.13
N VAL A 178 -9.93 7.19 10.93
CA VAL A 178 -11.35 7.09 10.56
C VAL A 178 -12.24 7.66 11.66
N PHE A 179 -11.98 7.36 12.94
CA PHE A 179 -12.75 7.92 14.05
C PHE A 179 -12.61 9.44 14.17
N VAL A 180 -11.39 9.98 14.00
CA VAL A 180 -11.14 11.42 14.00
C VAL A 180 -11.91 12.11 12.87
N LEU A 181 -11.91 11.51 11.67
CA LEU A 181 -12.66 12.03 10.53
C LEU A 181 -14.17 11.96 10.73
N LYS A 182 -14.67 10.84 11.27
CA LYS A 182 -16.08 10.66 11.59
C LYS A 182 -16.57 11.72 12.59
N LYS A 183 -15.76 12.09 13.59
CA LYS A 183 -16.11 13.14 14.58
C LYS A 183 -16.22 14.54 13.98
N LYS A 184 -15.51 14.82 12.87
CA LYS A 184 -15.56 16.13 12.17
C LYS A 184 -16.79 16.29 11.28
N ASN A 185 -17.63 15.27 11.17
CA ASN A 185 -18.71 15.16 10.20
C ASN A 185 -20.05 15.10 10.90
#